data_AF-A0A6B3ERJ6-F1
#
_entry.id   AF-A0A6B3ERJ6-F1
#
_cell.length_a   1.000
_cell.length_b   1.000
_cell.length_c   1.000
_cell.angle_alpha   90.00
_cell.angle_beta   90.00
_cell.angle_gamma   90.00
#
_symmetry.space_group_name_H-M   'P 1'
#
loop_
_entity.id
_entity.type
_entity.pdbx_description
1 polymer ?
#
loop_
_entity_poly.entity_id
_entity_poly.type
_entity_poly.pdbx_seq_one_letter_code
_entity_poly.pdbx_strand_id
1 'polypeptide(L)'
;GKAHDEAHQAAAVAATMEAFGRVDHLVNNAGTNPVFGPIAELDLNVARKVYDTNVLSALGFAQQTWRAWQKDHGGTIVNIASLAGISASPFIGAY
;
A
#
# COMPACT_ATOMS: atom_id res chain seq x y z
N GLY A 1 -5.56 2.26 -9.57
CA GLY A 1 -6.89 2.64 -9.09
C GLY A 1 -6.81 3.02 -7.62
N LYS A 2 -7.86 2.81 -6.83
CA LYS A 2 -7.93 3.18 -5.41
C LYS A 2 -7.24 2.11 -4.56
N ALA A 3 -5.95 2.25 -4.30
CA ALA A 3 -5.17 1.21 -3.61
C ALA A 3 -5.75 0.82 -2.23
N HIS A 4 -6.26 1.79 -1.46
CA HIS A 4 -6.87 1.57 -0.14
C HIS A 4 -8.26 0.93 -0.16
N ASP A 5 -8.87 0.69 -1.33
CA ASP A 5 -10.20 0.11 -1.47
C ASP A 5 -10.07 -1.42 -1.61
N GLU A 6 -10.61 -2.18 -0.65
CA GLU A 6 -10.53 -3.64 -0.62
C GLU A 6 -11.16 -4.30 -1.86
N ALA A 7 -12.25 -3.75 -2.38
CA ALA A 7 -12.90 -4.28 -3.59
C ALA A 7 -12.02 -4.02 -4.82
N HIS A 8 -11.34 -2.88 -4.88
CA HIS A 8 -10.38 -2.61 -5.94
C HIS A 8 -9.16 -3.55 -5.87
N GLN A 9 -8.65 -3.82 -4.67
CA GLN A 9 -7.56 -4.79 -4.47
C GLN A 9 -7.97 -6.17 -4.97
N ALA A 10 -9.16 -6.65 -4.60
CA ALA A 10 -9.70 -7.95 -5.01
C ALA A 10 -9.83 -8.04 -6.54
N ALA A 11 -10.38 -7.01 -7.16
CA ALA A 11 -10.50 -6.94 -8.61
C ALA A 11 -9.13 -6.97 -9.31
N ALA A 12 -8.13 -6.25 -8.78
CA ALA A 12 -6.79 -6.22 -9.36
C ALA A 12 -6.05 -7.57 -9.25
N VAL A 13 -6.16 -8.25 -8.10
CA VAL A 13 -5.57 -9.59 -7.92
C VAL A 13 -6.30 -10.61 -8.80
N ALA A 14 -7.63 -10.56 -8.85
CA ALA A 14 -8.43 -11.45 -9.70
C ALA A 14 -8.07 -11.29 -11.19
N ALA A 15 -7.97 -10.06 -11.68
CA ALA A 15 -7.57 -9.78 -13.07
C ALA A 15 -6.16 -10.30 -13.38
N THR A 16 -5.24 -10.25 -12.40
CA THR A 16 -3.87 -10.79 -12.56
C THR A 16 -3.89 -12.31 -12.65
N MET A 17 -4.68 -12.97 -11.79
CA MET A 17 -4.86 -14.42 -11.83
C MET A 17 -5.55 -14.87 -13.13
N GLU A 18 -6.54 -14.13 -13.63
CA GLU A 18 -7.20 -14.42 -14.90
C GLU A 18 -6.22 -14.32 -16.08
N ALA A 19 -5.42 -13.26 -16.11
CA ALA A 19 -4.49 -13.01 -17.21
C ALA A 19 -3.28 -13.95 -17.22
N PHE A 20 -2.77 -14.33 -16.04
CA PHE A 20 -1.46 -15.00 -15.93
C PHE A 20 -1.47 -16.35 -15.19
N GLY A 21 -2.56 -16.67 -14.49
CA GLY A 21 -2.69 -17.88 -13.67
C GLY A 21 -1.85 -17.90 -12.40
N ARG A 22 -1.11 -16.83 -12.08
CA ARG A 22 -0.17 -16.75 -10.94
C ARG A 22 0.14 -15.33 -10.50
N VAL A 23 0.65 -15.16 -9.28
CA VAL A 23 1.22 -13.89 -8.75
C VAL A 23 2.48 -14.15 -7.92
N ASP A 24 3.62 -14.32 -8.58
CA ASP A 24 4.89 -14.63 -7.92
C ASP A 24 5.47 -13.42 -7.15
N HIS A 25 5.23 -12.21 -7.68
CA HIS A 25 5.82 -10.99 -7.16
C HIS A 25 4.76 -9.90 -6.98
N LEU A 26 4.73 -9.31 -5.79
CA LEU A 26 3.97 -8.11 -5.48
C LEU A 26 4.93 -6.95 -5.20
N VAL A 27 4.70 -5.80 -5.84
CA VAL A 27 5.40 -4.55 -5.54
C VAL A 27 4.39 -3.52 -5.06
N ASN A 28 4.39 -3.24 -3.77
CA ASN A 28 3.58 -2.19 -3.16
C ASN A 28 4.28 -0.85 -3.36
N ASN A 29 3.88 -0.12 -4.40
CA ASN A 29 4.45 1.19 -4.76
C ASN A 29 3.48 2.37 -4.57
N ALA A 30 2.18 2.11 -4.45
CA ALA A 30 1.20 3.18 -4.29
C ALA A 30 1.45 3.92 -2.96
N GLY A 31 1.62 5.24 -3.03
CA GLY A 31 1.84 6.11 -1.87
C GLY A 31 1.30 7.51 -2.12
N THR A 32 0.96 8.22 -1.05
CA THR A 32 0.43 9.59 -1.10
C THR A 32 0.93 10.43 0.06
N ASN A 33 1.11 11.72 -0.20
CA ASN A 33 1.35 12.75 0.80
C ASN A 33 0.74 14.08 0.31
N PRO A 34 -0.57 14.30 0.53
CA PRO A 34 -1.28 15.43 -0.09
C PRO A 34 -1.08 16.76 0.66
N VAL A 35 -0.43 16.76 1.82
CA VAL A 35 -0.31 17.93 2.68
C VAL A 35 1.14 18.13 3.12
N PHE A 36 1.54 19.41 3.14
CA PHE A 36 2.82 19.87 3.66
C PHE A 36 2.54 20.97 4.68
N GLY A 37 2.97 20.79 5.93
CA GLY A 37 2.75 21.77 6.99
C GLY A 37 3.08 21.26 8.39
N PRO A 38 2.95 22.12 9.42
CA PRO A 38 3.17 21.72 10.80
C PRO A 38 2.25 20.55 11.20
N ILE A 39 2.80 19.49 11.79
CA ILE A 39 2.02 18.32 12.23
C ILE A 39 0.92 18.70 13.23
N ALA A 40 1.12 19.79 13.99
CA ALA A 40 0.15 20.33 14.94
C ALA A 40 -1.13 20.88 14.28
N GLU A 41 -1.11 21.18 12.99
CA GLU A 41 -2.23 21.74 12.23
C GLU A 41 -2.86 20.72 11.26
N LEU A 42 -2.35 19.49 11.24
CA LEU A 42 -2.78 18.47 10.29
C LEU A 42 -4.19 17.97 10.60
N ASP A 43 -5.07 17.96 9.59
CA ASP A 43 -6.36 17.27 9.68
C ASP A 43 -6.15 15.76 9.85
N LEU A 44 -6.69 15.20 10.94
CA LEU A 44 -6.61 13.78 11.24
C LEU A 44 -7.19 12.88 10.13
N ASN A 45 -8.14 13.36 9.34
CA ASN A 45 -8.66 12.61 8.19
C ASN A 45 -7.61 12.48 7.08
N VAL A 46 -6.76 13.48 6.90
CA VAL A 46 -5.61 13.39 6.00
C VAL A 46 -4.61 12.36 6.52
N ALA A 47 -4.28 12.40 7.81
CA ALA A 47 -3.38 11.43 8.42
C ALA A 47 -3.88 9.98 8.26
N ARG A 48 -5.17 9.74 8.53
CA ARG A 48 -5.80 8.42 8.28
C ARG A 48 -5.68 8.03 6.81
N LYS A 49 -5.93 8.97 5.88
CA LYS A 49 -5.87 8.66 4.46
C LYS A 49 -4.47 8.28 3.97
N VAL A 50 -3.45 8.96 4.50
CA VAL A 50 -2.05 8.65 4.25
C VAL A 50 -1.73 7.26 4.79
N TYR A 51 -2.14 6.94 6.02
CA TYR A 51 -1.93 5.61 6.61
C TYR A 51 -2.66 4.49 5.84
N ASP A 52 -3.93 4.70 5.48
CA ASP A 52 -4.74 3.76 4.70
C ASP A 52 -4.07 3.43 3.37
N THR A 53 -3.49 4.44 2.71
CA THR A 53 -2.87 4.27 1.39
C THR A 53 -1.46 3.71 1.51
N ASN A 54 -0.60 4.27 2.36
CA ASN A 54 0.82 3.95 2.38
C ASN A 54 1.15 2.69 3.20
N VAL A 55 0.27 2.32 4.15
CA VAL A 55 0.51 1.20 5.08
C VAL A 55 -0.54 0.10 4.90
N LEU A 56 -1.81 0.41 5.14
CA LEU A 56 -2.84 -0.64 5.15
C LEU A 56 -3.10 -1.24 3.77
N SER A 57 -3.05 -0.44 2.71
CA SER A 57 -3.23 -0.97 1.35
C SER A 57 -2.14 -1.98 0.96
N ALA A 58 -0.90 -1.74 1.38
CA ALA A 58 0.22 -2.65 1.12
C ALA A 58 0.01 -4.00 1.82
N LEU A 59 -0.47 -3.99 3.06
CA LEU A 59 -0.86 -5.19 3.79
C LEU A 59 -2.04 -5.90 3.12
N GLY A 60 -3.06 -5.14 2.68
CA GLY A 60 -4.24 -5.67 2.00
C GLY A 60 -3.86 -6.43 0.72
N PHE A 61 -3.08 -5.81 -0.17
CA PHE A 61 -2.57 -6.50 -1.36
C PHE A 61 -1.72 -7.73 -1.00
N ALA A 62 -0.82 -7.63 -0.02
CA ALA A 62 0.01 -8.76 0.43
C ALA A 62 -0.84 -9.96 0.89
N GLN A 63 -1.88 -9.72 1.68
CA GLN A 63 -2.80 -10.78 2.13
C GLN A 63 -3.54 -11.41 0.95
N GLN A 64 -3.98 -10.61 -0.01
CA GLN A 64 -4.72 -11.11 -1.16
C GLN A 64 -3.83 -11.92 -2.12
N THR A 65 -2.62 -11.46 -2.44
CA THR A 65 -1.69 -12.23 -3.27
C THR A 65 -1.23 -13.51 -2.57
N TRP A 66 -1.07 -13.46 -1.24
CA TRP A 66 -0.78 -14.65 -0.44
C TRP A 66 -1.92 -15.68 -0.54
N ARG A 67 -3.18 -15.26 -0.33
CA ARG A 67 -4.34 -16.15 -0.42
C ARG A 67 -4.54 -16.73 -1.82
N ALA A 68 -4.31 -15.92 -2.86
CA ALA A 68 -4.57 -16.28 -4.25
C ALA A 68 -3.50 -17.23 -4.84
N TRP A 69 -2.23 -17.11 -4.43
CA TRP A 69 -1.13 -17.86 -5.04
C TRP A 69 0.00 -18.22 -4.07
N GLN A 70 0.53 -17.22 -3.35
CA GLN A 70 1.85 -17.37 -2.73
C GLN A 70 1.86 -18.31 -1.51
N LYS A 71 0.70 -18.56 -0.88
CA LYS A 71 0.61 -19.50 0.25
C LYS A 71 1.05 -20.93 -0.10
N ASP A 72 0.82 -21.35 -1.35
CA ASP A 72 1.09 -22.73 -1.81
C ASP A 72 2.34 -22.80 -2.71
N HIS A 73 2.71 -21.67 -3.35
CA HIS A 73 3.75 -21.63 -4.39
C HIS A 73 4.98 -20.79 -4.00
N GLY A 74 4.92 -20.07 -2.87
CA GLY A 74 5.91 -19.05 -2.51
C GLY A 74 5.79 -17.79 -3.35
N GLY A 75 6.67 -16.81 -3.08
CA GLY A 75 6.70 -15.54 -3.79
C GLY A 75 7.52 -14.48 -3.07
N THR A 76 7.50 -13.27 -3.60
CA THR A 76 8.20 -12.12 -3.01
C THR A 76 7.29 -10.91 -2.95
N ILE A 77 7.35 -10.18 -1.83
CA ILE A 77 6.65 -8.91 -1.63
C ILE A 77 7.70 -7.84 -1.40
N VAL A 78 7.67 -6.78 -2.20
CA VAL A 78 8.53 -5.60 -2.07
C VAL A 78 7.67 -4.40 -1.72
N ASN A 79 7.97 -3.76 -0.59
CA ASN A 79 7.32 -2.51 -0.19
C ASN A 79 8.25 -1.34 -0.50
N ILE A 80 7.79 -0.41 -1.35
CA ILE A 80 8.52 0.82 -1.63
C ILE A 80 8.23 1.81 -0.50
N ALA A 81 9.26 2.07 0.31
CA ALA A 81 9.21 3.03 1.41
C ALA A 81 9.97 4.33 1.06
N SER A 82 10.19 5.18 2.05
CA SER A 82 10.95 6.43 1.95
C SER A 82 11.98 6.52 3.07
N LEU A 83 13.02 7.36 2.87
CA LEU A 83 13.90 7.79 3.96
C LEU A 83 13.12 8.44 5.11
N ALA A 84 11.94 9.01 4.83
CA ALA A 84 11.01 9.53 5.83
C ALA A 84 10.58 8.48 6.86
N GLY A 85 10.61 7.19 6.52
CA GLY A 85 10.28 6.10 7.45
C GLY A 85 11.36 5.81 8.50
N ILE A 86 12.57 6.35 8.33
CA ILE A 86 13.71 6.15 9.27
C ILE A 86 14.28 7.46 9.81
N SER A 87 13.85 8.61 9.27
CA SER A 87 14.28 9.93 9.72
C SER A 87 13.18 10.95 9.51
N ALA A 88 12.94 11.78 10.52
CA ALA A 88 11.93 12.81 10.44
C ALA A 88 12.33 13.86 9.40
N SER A 89 11.41 14.14 8.47
CA SER A 89 11.52 15.25 7.54
C SER A 89 10.54 16.35 7.93
N PRO A 90 10.99 17.62 7.99
CA PRO A 90 10.10 18.73 8.33
C PRO A 90 8.86 18.75 7.44
N PHE A 91 7.72 19.09 8.05
CA PHE A 91 6.44 19.37 7.39
C PHE A 91 5.73 18.19 6.69
N ILE A 92 6.25 16.96 6.77
CA ILE A 92 5.61 15.77 6.21
C ILE A 92 5.36 14.68 7.27
N GLY A 93 5.10 15.08 8.51
CA GLY A 93 5.15 14.16 9.65
C GLY A 93 4.14 13.00 9.66
N ALA A 94 3.10 13.01 8.81
CA ALA A 94 2.19 11.88 8.65
C ALA A 94 2.56 10.89 7.54
N TYR A 95 3.49 11.27 6.65
CA TYR A 95 3.97 10.45 5.55
C TYR A 95 5.00 9.42 6.01
#